data_AF-A0A8H3VC50-F1
#
_entry.id   AF-A0A8H3VC50-F1
#
_cell.length_a   1.000
_cell.length_b   1.000
_cell.length_c   1.000
_cell.angle_alpha   90.00
_cell.angle_beta   90.00
_cell.angle_gamma   90.00
#
_symmetry.space_group_name_H-M   'P 1'
#
loop_
_entity.id
_entity.type
_entity.pdbx_description
1 polymer ?
#
loop_
_entity_poly.entity_id
_entity_poly.type
_entity_poly.pdbx_seq_one_letter_code
_entity_poly.pdbx_strand_id
1 'polypeptide(L)'
;MSAIAAASRDALRCLKKDHWTVRKPVISPARWTARSIATTTLPPSEFRPHESVSIPLPEERIETTLPVSPSSHTAIELGKTLPPTLLEFFRRFPPSGSYAMGPQRPARPTGTPKPEEILLACTPLADPTYNPFQTWKNPITGRWRPPMFSLRRQAELVKKAMNYGVAELLPHTNKMPWVKAQKREEQGLRVKGTGVGEKVKGKAWERTVKGRLEKRRRAMLEMPKLVQQWKQRGHGRGWKKWPK
;
A
#
# COMPACT_ATOMS: atom_id res chain seq x y z
N MET A 1 32.56 -28.93 -52.25
CA MET A 1 31.59 -28.22 -53.12
C MET A 1 30.66 -27.45 -52.18
N SER A 2 31.07 -26.23 -51.84
CA SER A 2 30.54 -24.97 -52.39
C SER A 2 29.40 -24.46 -51.51
N ALA A 3 29.68 -23.49 -50.63
CA ALA A 3 29.38 -22.05 -50.82
C ALA A 3 27.87 -21.79 -50.70
N ILE A 4 27.40 -21.07 -49.67
CA ILE A 4 27.14 -19.61 -49.66
C ILE A 4 27.17 -19.18 -48.17
N ALA A 5 28.12 -18.40 -47.65
CA ALA A 5 28.44 -16.99 -47.90
C ALA A 5 27.35 -15.98 -47.45
N ALA A 6 27.60 -15.38 -46.29
CA ALA A 6 27.48 -13.95 -46.00
C ALA A 6 26.19 -13.18 -46.37
N ALA A 7 25.34 -12.94 -45.38
CA ALA A 7 24.52 -11.73 -45.19
C ALA A 7 23.99 -11.80 -43.74
N SER A 8 23.97 -10.80 -42.87
CA SER A 8 24.23 -9.38 -42.98
C SER A 8 24.58 -8.91 -41.55
N ARG A 9 25.83 -8.50 -41.34
CA ARG A 9 26.23 -7.72 -40.16
C ARG A 9 26.08 -6.26 -40.52
N ASP A 10 24.84 -5.76 -40.62
CA ASP A 10 24.58 -4.32 -40.75
C ASP A 10 23.13 -4.02 -40.34
N ALA A 11 22.91 -3.97 -39.04
CA ALA A 11 21.85 -3.17 -38.45
C ALA A 11 22.50 -2.09 -37.57
N LEU A 12 23.35 -1.30 -38.22
CA LEU A 12 23.80 -0.02 -37.69
C LEU A 12 22.60 0.90 -37.51
N ARG A 13 22.38 1.28 -36.24
CA ARG A 13 22.46 2.69 -35.85
C ARG A 13 21.37 3.58 -36.46
N CYS A 14 20.14 3.47 -35.98
CA CYS A 14 19.14 4.54 -36.07
C CYS A 14 18.11 4.41 -34.94
N LEU A 15 18.41 4.94 -33.75
CA LEU A 15 17.40 5.44 -32.83
C LEU A 15 18.01 6.61 -32.06
N LYS A 16 17.64 7.78 -32.56
CA LYS A 16 17.95 9.12 -32.05
C LYS A 16 17.68 9.17 -30.55
N LYS A 17 18.69 9.60 -29.80
CA LYS A 17 18.54 10.11 -28.44
C LYS A 17 17.84 11.46 -28.54
N ASP A 18 16.54 11.48 -28.29
CA ASP A 18 15.83 12.73 -28.06
C ASP A 18 16.27 13.31 -26.72
N HIS A 19 17.16 14.30 -26.80
CA HIS A 19 17.54 15.15 -25.69
C HIS A 19 16.32 16.00 -25.27
N TRP A 20 15.54 15.51 -24.32
CA TRP A 20 14.60 16.35 -23.58
C TRP A 20 15.39 17.29 -22.66
N THR A 21 15.61 18.51 -23.13
CA THR A 21 16.09 19.61 -22.29
C THR A 21 14.93 20.07 -21.41
N VAL A 22 14.88 19.55 -20.18
CA VAL A 22 14.02 20.11 -19.13
C VAL A 22 14.57 21.48 -18.76
N ARG A 23 13.97 22.54 -19.31
CA ARG A 23 14.15 23.91 -18.81
C ARG A 23 13.75 23.92 -17.34
N LYS A 24 14.73 24.16 -16.45
CA LYS A 24 14.46 24.37 -15.03
C LYS A 24 13.64 25.65 -14.87
N PRO A 25 12.49 25.62 -14.17
CA PRO A 25 11.82 26.86 -13.81
C PRO A 25 12.70 27.64 -12.83
N VAL A 26 12.97 28.91 -13.15
CA VAL A 26 13.57 29.87 -12.23
C VAL A 26 12.54 30.16 -11.15
N ILE A 27 12.69 29.52 -10.00
CA ILE A 27 11.89 29.78 -8.81
C ILE A 27 12.46 31.05 -8.18
N SER A 28 11.79 32.19 -8.39
CA SER A 28 12.03 33.41 -7.61
C SER A 28 11.79 33.12 -6.12
N PRO A 29 12.65 33.60 -5.20
CA PRO A 29 12.43 33.45 -3.77
C PRO A 29 11.21 34.30 -3.37
N ALA A 30 10.10 33.62 -3.06
CA ALA A 30 8.97 34.25 -2.38
C ALA A 30 9.47 34.83 -1.05
N ARG A 31 9.19 36.12 -0.84
CA ARG A 31 9.52 36.87 0.36
C ARG A 31 8.55 36.44 1.47
N TRP A 32 8.99 35.56 2.36
CA TRP A 32 8.20 35.19 3.55
C TRP A 32 8.32 36.32 4.58
N THR A 33 7.29 37.13 4.72
CA THR A 33 7.13 38.02 5.87
C THR A 33 6.86 37.16 7.09
N ALA A 34 7.74 37.27 8.09
CA ALA A 34 7.60 36.61 9.39
C ALA A 34 6.27 37.03 10.05
N ARG A 35 5.37 36.06 10.28
CA ARG A 35 4.31 36.22 11.28
C ARG A 35 4.92 35.93 12.64
N SER A 36 5.01 36.97 13.47
CA SER A 36 5.29 36.83 14.90
C SER A 36 4.23 35.93 15.54
N ILE A 37 4.69 34.83 16.13
CA ILE A 37 3.91 34.03 17.07
C ILE A 37 3.96 34.73 18.43
N ALA A 38 2.85 35.34 18.82
CA ALA A 38 2.66 35.86 20.17
C ALA A 38 2.49 34.68 21.14
N THR A 39 3.46 34.50 22.03
CA THR A 39 3.36 33.60 23.18
C THR A 39 2.37 34.20 24.18
N THR A 40 1.13 33.70 24.19
CA THR A 40 0.18 33.97 25.27
C THR A 40 0.47 32.98 26.41
N THR A 41 1.13 33.48 27.44
CA THR A 41 1.26 32.85 28.75
C THR A 41 -0.11 32.86 29.43
N LEU A 42 -0.72 31.69 29.62
CA LEU A 42 -1.93 31.54 30.43
C LEU A 42 -1.54 31.39 31.92
N PRO A 43 -2.25 32.05 32.85
CA PRO A 43 -2.02 31.87 34.29
C PRO A 43 -2.58 30.52 34.78
N PRO A 44 -2.02 29.97 35.88
CA PRO A 44 -2.49 28.73 36.47
C PRO A 44 -3.82 28.97 37.21
N SER A 45 -4.90 28.38 36.68
CA SER A 45 -6.21 28.34 37.34
C SER A 45 -6.19 27.33 38.48
N GLU A 46 -6.56 27.83 39.65
CA GLU A 46 -6.72 27.11 40.91
C GLU A 46 -7.61 25.87 40.78
N PHE A 47 -7.14 24.78 41.38
CA PHE A 47 -7.88 23.54 41.58
C PHE A 47 -8.83 23.76 42.78
N ARG A 48 -10.15 23.85 42.54
CA ARG A 48 -11.15 23.76 43.61
C ARG A 48 -11.62 22.31 43.80
N PRO A 49 -11.84 21.84 45.03
CA PRO A 49 -12.21 20.46 45.31
C PRO A 49 -13.73 20.26 45.21
N HIS A 50 -14.10 19.17 44.55
CA HIS A 50 -15.28 18.30 44.74
C HIS A 50 -16.54 18.93 45.36
N GLU A 51 -17.43 19.43 44.49
CA GLU A 51 -18.87 19.43 44.77
C GLU A 51 -19.49 18.20 44.08
N SER A 52 -19.99 17.30 44.91
CA SER A 52 -20.79 16.14 44.54
C SER A 52 -22.11 16.58 43.90
N VAL A 53 -22.16 16.59 42.56
CA VAL A 53 -23.41 16.66 41.81
C VAL A 53 -23.92 15.23 41.63
N SER A 54 -24.97 14.89 42.39
CA SER A 54 -25.79 13.71 42.16
C SER A 54 -26.44 13.82 40.79
N ILE A 55 -25.91 13.10 39.80
CA ILE A 55 -26.53 12.93 38.49
C ILE A 55 -27.65 11.89 38.65
N PRO A 56 -28.92 12.20 38.35
CA PRO A 56 -29.96 11.19 38.26
C PRO A 56 -29.65 10.28 37.07
N LEU A 57 -29.54 8.97 37.31
CA LEU A 57 -29.54 7.97 36.25
C LEU A 57 -30.82 8.15 35.41
N PRO A 58 -30.73 8.34 34.09
CA PRO A 58 -31.83 7.98 33.23
C PRO A 58 -31.82 6.44 33.15
N GLU A 59 -32.81 5.80 33.77
CA GLU A 59 -33.26 4.48 33.36
C GLU A 59 -33.78 4.59 31.92
N GLU A 60 -32.87 4.57 30.95
CA GLU A 60 -33.24 4.31 29.57
C GLU A 60 -33.64 2.85 29.49
N ARG A 61 -34.96 2.64 29.54
CA ARG A 61 -35.64 1.46 29.00
C ARG A 61 -35.02 1.15 27.65
N ILE A 62 -34.24 0.07 27.61
CA ILE A 62 -33.89 -0.61 26.38
C ILE A 62 -35.21 -1.25 25.91
N GLU A 63 -36.01 -0.49 25.17
CA GLU A 63 -37.04 -1.07 24.33
C GLU A 63 -36.30 -1.90 23.28
N THR A 64 -36.21 -3.19 23.56
CA THR A 64 -35.86 -4.22 22.59
C THR A 64 -36.95 -4.22 21.51
N THR A 65 -36.90 -3.26 20.58
CA THR A 65 -37.62 -3.38 19.31
C THR A 65 -36.95 -4.49 18.53
N LEU A 66 -37.54 -5.69 18.65
CA LEU A 66 -37.21 -6.83 17.81
C LEU A 66 -37.24 -6.40 16.33
N PRO A 67 -36.31 -6.90 15.49
CA PRO A 67 -36.31 -6.57 14.07
C PRO A 67 -37.62 -7.08 13.45
N VAL A 68 -38.51 -6.15 13.08
CA VAL A 68 -39.67 -6.47 12.25
C VAL A 68 -39.12 -7.02 10.94
N SER A 69 -39.23 -8.33 10.76
CA SER A 69 -38.89 -8.99 9.50
C SER A 69 -39.76 -8.34 8.42
N PRO A 70 -39.18 -7.67 7.41
CA PRO A 70 -39.97 -7.02 6.37
C PRO A 70 -40.82 -8.07 5.67
N SER A 71 -42.09 -7.73 5.41
CA SER A 71 -42.99 -8.57 4.61
C SER A 71 -42.30 -8.91 3.27
N SER A 72 -42.42 -10.15 2.80
CA SER A 72 -41.72 -10.63 1.60
C SER A 72 -41.91 -9.72 0.38
N HIS A 73 -43.10 -9.14 0.21
CA HIS A 73 -43.40 -8.18 -0.84
C HIS A 73 -42.56 -6.90 -0.75
N THR A 74 -42.47 -6.32 0.45
CA THR A 74 -41.67 -5.10 0.69
C THR A 74 -40.18 -5.34 0.43
N ALA A 75 -39.66 -6.52 0.78
CA ALA A 75 -38.29 -6.89 0.48
C ALA A 75 -38.03 -7.00 -1.04
N ILE A 76 -38.99 -7.54 -1.80
CA ILE A 76 -38.92 -7.62 -3.27
C ILE A 76 -38.94 -6.22 -3.90
N GLU A 77 -39.78 -5.31 -3.40
CA GLU A 77 -39.83 -3.92 -3.87
C GLU A 77 -38.54 -3.18 -3.59
N LEU A 78 -38.01 -3.29 -2.37
CA LEU A 78 -36.69 -2.76 -2.02
C LEU A 78 -35.61 -3.35 -2.94
N GLY A 79 -35.64 -4.65 -3.18
CA GLY A 79 -34.73 -5.33 -4.11
C GLY A 79 -34.73 -4.73 -5.53
N LYS A 80 -35.89 -4.30 -6.03
CA LYS A 80 -36.01 -3.68 -7.35
C LYS A 80 -35.42 -2.27 -7.42
N THR A 81 -35.27 -1.57 -6.29
CA THR A 81 -34.67 -0.22 -6.24
C THR A 81 -33.15 -0.20 -6.38
N LEU A 82 -32.49 -1.37 -6.39
CA LEU A 82 -31.05 -1.46 -6.53
C LEU A 82 -30.55 -0.98 -7.91
N PRO A 83 -29.31 -0.46 -7.99
CA PRO A 83 -28.67 -0.12 -9.24
C PRO A 83 -28.65 -1.32 -10.22
N PRO A 84 -28.86 -1.10 -11.53
CA PRO A 84 -28.91 -2.18 -12.52
C PRO A 84 -27.62 -3.01 -12.54
N THR A 85 -26.47 -2.37 -12.30
CA THR A 85 -25.17 -3.08 -12.22
C THR A 85 -25.10 -4.09 -11.07
N LEU A 86 -25.78 -3.83 -9.95
CA LEU A 86 -25.85 -4.77 -8.83
C LEU A 86 -26.86 -5.87 -9.11
N LEU A 87 -28.00 -5.53 -9.72
CA LEU A 87 -28.99 -6.51 -10.15
C LEU A 87 -28.41 -7.50 -11.16
N GLU A 88 -27.72 -7.03 -12.21
CA GLU A 88 -27.03 -7.89 -13.18
C GLU A 88 -25.99 -8.79 -12.51
N PHE A 89 -25.24 -8.24 -11.55
CA PHE A 89 -24.28 -9.02 -10.78
C PHE A 89 -24.98 -10.15 -10.02
N PHE A 90 -26.01 -9.85 -9.24
CA PHE A 90 -26.73 -10.86 -8.45
C PHE A 90 -27.53 -11.85 -9.30
N ARG A 91 -27.98 -11.45 -10.50
CA ARG A 91 -28.58 -12.38 -11.48
C ARG A 91 -27.59 -13.43 -11.96
N ARG A 92 -26.33 -13.03 -12.16
CA ARG A 92 -25.26 -13.94 -12.61
C ARG A 92 -24.61 -14.69 -11.44
N PHE A 93 -24.57 -14.05 -10.28
CA PHE A 93 -23.92 -14.52 -9.06
C PHE A 93 -24.87 -14.34 -7.87
N PRO A 94 -25.83 -15.27 -7.64
CA PRO A 94 -26.72 -15.24 -6.48
C PRO A 94 -25.97 -15.44 -5.13
N PRO A 95 -26.33 -14.75 -4.04
CA PRO A 95 -25.59 -14.81 -2.77
C PRO A 95 -25.61 -16.18 -2.08
N SER A 96 -26.53 -17.09 -2.44
CA SER A 96 -26.55 -18.48 -1.95
C SER A 96 -25.44 -19.37 -2.53
N GLY A 97 -24.67 -18.86 -3.50
CA GLY A 97 -23.57 -19.61 -4.11
C GLY A 97 -22.40 -19.85 -3.15
N SER A 98 -21.75 -20.99 -3.29
CA SER A 98 -20.57 -21.43 -2.50
C SER A 98 -19.39 -20.44 -2.52
N TYR A 99 -19.34 -19.50 -3.47
CA TYR A 99 -18.33 -18.44 -3.51
C TYR A 99 -18.56 -17.28 -2.52
N ALA A 100 -19.75 -17.17 -1.93
CA ALA A 100 -20.04 -16.16 -0.91
C ALA A 100 -19.35 -16.49 0.43
N MET A 101 -19.01 -17.76 0.66
CA MET A 101 -18.40 -18.27 1.89
C MET A 101 -16.88 -18.04 1.93
N GLY A 102 -16.46 -16.77 1.92
CA GLY A 102 -15.09 -16.35 2.28
C GLY A 102 -13.95 -16.93 1.42
N PRO A 103 -12.69 -16.63 1.76
CA PRO A 103 -11.54 -17.19 1.06
C PRO A 103 -11.34 -18.66 1.45
N GLN A 104 -11.99 -19.59 0.75
CA GLN A 104 -11.53 -20.98 0.77
C GLN A 104 -10.19 -21.07 0.05
N ARG A 105 -9.12 -21.35 0.80
CA ARG A 105 -7.84 -21.77 0.21
C ARG A 105 -8.15 -23.01 -0.65
N PRO A 106 -7.85 -23.03 -1.97
CA PRO A 106 -8.16 -24.20 -2.78
C PRO A 106 -7.41 -25.39 -2.18
N ALA A 107 -8.17 -26.40 -1.72
CA ALA A 107 -7.59 -27.66 -1.31
C ALA A 107 -6.78 -28.18 -2.49
N ARG A 108 -5.51 -28.52 -2.24
CA ARG A 108 -4.64 -29.09 -3.27
C ARG A 108 -5.31 -30.39 -3.75
N PRO A 109 -5.64 -30.54 -5.05
CA PRO A 109 -6.30 -31.76 -5.50
C PRO A 109 -5.32 -32.92 -5.35
N THR A 110 -5.56 -33.79 -4.37
CA THR A 110 -4.88 -35.07 -4.18
C THR A 110 -5.66 -36.12 -4.95
N GLY A 111 -5.59 -36.08 -6.29
CA GLY A 111 -6.30 -37.02 -7.14
C GLY A 111 -6.06 -36.72 -8.62
N THR A 112 -5.86 -37.77 -9.42
CA THR A 112 -5.84 -37.67 -10.88
C THR A 112 -7.22 -37.22 -11.36
N PRO A 113 -7.36 -36.04 -12.01
CA PRO A 113 -8.67 -35.50 -12.36
C PRO A 113 -9.31 -36.35 -13.47
N LYS A 114 -10.63 -36.58 -13.36
CA LYS A 114 -11.40 -37.26 -14.40
C LYS A 114 -11.48 -36.37 -15.66
N PRO A 115 -11.49 -36.94 -16.88
CA PRO A 115 -11.51 -36.18 -18.13
C PRO A 115 -12.73 -35.25 -18.29
N GLU A 116 -13.85 -35.55 -17.64
CA GLU A 116 -15.04 -34.68 -17.63
C GLU A 116 -14.86 -33.44 -16.72
N GLU A 117 -14.17 -33.60 -15.59
CA GLU A 117 -13.80 -32.50 -14.68
C GLU A 117 -12.79 -31.55 -15.35
N ILE A 118 -11.92 -32.09 -16.21
CA ILE A 118 -10.94 -31.34 -17.00
C ILE A 118 -11.66 -30.37 -17.95
N LEU A 119 -12.67 -30.83 -18.70
CA LEU A 119 -13.39 -29.97 -19.66
C LEU A 119 -14.28 -28.92 -18.97
N LEU A 120 -14.95 -29.26 -17.87
CA LEU A 120 -15.71 -28.31 -17.07
C LEU A 120 -14.80 -27.26 -16.41
N ALA A 121 -13.64 -27.70 -15.91
CA ALA A 121 -12.63 -26.83 -15.33
C ALA A 121 -11.88 -25.99 -16.38
N CYS A 122 -12.23 -26.02 -17.67
CA CYS A 122 -11.78 -25.01 -18.63
C CYS A 122 -12.59 -23.71 -18.53
N THR A 123 -13.77 -23.75 -17.91
CA THR A 123 -14.65 -22.59 -17.73
C THR A 123 -14.78 -22.24 -16.25
N PRO A 124 -14.35 -21.03 -15.83
CA PRO A 124 -14.30 -20.70 -14.41
C PRO A 124 -15.69 -20.68 -13.75
N LEU A 125 -16.75 -20.46 -14.53
CA LEU A 125 -18.12 -20.42 -14.01
C LEU A 125 -18.69 -21.80 -13.66
N ALA A 126 -18.12 -22.88 -14.20
CA ALA A 126 -18.56 -24.25 -13.89
C ALA A 126 -18.02 -24.75 -12.55
N ASP A 127 -16.94 -24.15 -12.04
CA ASP A 127 -16.35 -24.52 -10.76
C ASP A 127 -17.20 -23.96 -9.61
N PRO A 128 -17.77 -24.80 -8.71
CA PRO A 128 -18.63 -24.32 -7.63
C PRO A 128 -17.90 -23.43 -6.62
N THR A 129 -16.58 -23.60 -6.47
CA THR A 129 -15.73 -22.82 -5.55
C THR A 129 -15.23 -21.51 -6.18
N TYR A 130 -15.55 -21.23 -7.45
CA TYR A 130 -15.00 -20.08 -8.16
C TYR A 130 -15.59 -18.74 -7.70
N ASN A 131 -14.73 -17.86 -7.19
CA ASN A 131 -15.07 -16.48 -6.86
C ASN A 131 -14.76 -15.54 -8.05
N PRO A 132 -15.75 -14.78 -8.57
CA PRO A 132 -15.58 -13.91 -9.74
C PRO A 132 -14.63 -12.73 -9.53
N PHE A 133 -14.28 -12.43 -8.28
CA PHE A 133 -13.36 -11.35 -7.90
C PHE A 133 -11.90 -11.80 -7.75
N GLN A 134 -11.65 -13.11 -7.72
CA GLN A 134 -10.30 -13.65 -7.59
C GLN A 134 -9.76 -14.13 -8.93
N THR A 135 -8.43 -14.09 -9.05
CA THR A 135 -7.73 -14.77 -10.15
C THR A 135 -7.91 -16.27 -9.99
N TRP A 136 -8.13 -16.96 -11.09
CA TRP A 136 -8.30 -18.41 -11.09
C TRP A 136 -7.23 -19.07 -11.95
N LYS A 137 -6.69 -20.19 -11.46
CA LYS A 137 -5.65 -20.94 -12.14
C LYS A 137 -6.31 -22.08 -12.89
N ASN A 138 -6.10 -22.12 -14.21
CA ASN A 138 -6.59 -23.24 -15.01
C ASN A 138 -5.82 -24.51 -14.61
N PRO A 139 -6.50 -25.61 -14.21
CA PRO A 139 -5.83 -26.82 -13.75
C PRO A 139 -5.08 -27.57 -14.85
N ILE A 140 -5.50 -27.44 -16.11
CA ILE A 140 -4.88 -28.10 -17.27
C ILE A 140 -3.66 -27.32 -17.74
N THR A 141 -3.87 -26.04 -18.08
CA THR A 141 -2.81 -25.23 -18.70
C THR A 141 -1.85 -24.64 -17.66
N GLY A 142 -2.22 -24.66 -16.38
CA GLY A 142 -1.48 -24.05 -15.28
C GLY A 142 -1.42 -22.52 -15.33
N ARG A 143 -2.03 -21.87 -16.34
CA ARG A 143 -2.02 -20.43 -16.54
C ARG A 143 -3.04 -19.75 -15.62
N TRP A 144 -2.64 -18.61 -15.06
CA TRP A 144 -3.55 -17.76 -14.30
C TRP A 144 -4.43 -16.94 -15.23
N ARG A 145 -5.74 -16.99 -15.01
CA ARG A 145 -6.69 -16.10 -15.65
C ARG A 145 -6.96 -14.88 -14.74
N PRO A 146 -7.13 -13.69 -15.34
CA PRO A 146 -7.55 -12.51 -14.58
C PRO A 146 -8.95 -12.75 -13.98
N PRO A 147 -9.30 -12.03 -12.90
CA PRO A 147 -10.66 -12.09 -12.36
C PRO A 147 -11.67 -11.58 -13.39
N MET A 148 -12.91 -12.08 -13.35
CA MET A 148 -13.98 -11.62 -14.24
C MET A 148 -14.31 -10.14 -14.05
N PHE A 149 -14.21 -9.66 -12.81
CA PHE A 149 -14.29 -8.23 -12.50
C PHE A 149 -12.92 -7.72 -12.10
N SER A 150 -12.43 -6.69 -12.79
CA SER A 150 -11.18 -6.02 -12.45
C SER A 150 -11.27 -5.34 -11.07
N LEU A 151 -10.14 -5.07 -10.43
CA LEU A 151 -10.09 -4.42 -9.11
C LEU A 151 -10.81 -3.06 -9.06
N ARG A 152 -10.90 -2.36 -10.19
CA ARG A 152 -11.70 -1.13 -10.34
C ARG A 152 -13.19 -1.45 -10.27
N ARG A 153 -13.68 -2.38 -11.11
CA ARG A 153 -15.09 -2.79 -11.13
C ARG A 153 -15.53 -3.38 -9.79
N GLN A 154 -14.65 -4.15 -9.14
CA GLN A 154 -14.87 -4.63 -7.77
C GLN A 154 -15.10 -3.47 -6.80
N ALA A 155 -14.25 -2.44 -6.83
CA ALA A 155 -14.41 -1.28 -5.95
C ALA A 155 -15.67 -0.47 -6.26
N GLU A 156 -16.09 -0.36 -7.52
CA GLU A 156 -17.35 0.26 -7.92
C GLU A 156 -18.56 -0.53 -7.40
N LEU A 157 -18.56 -1.86 -7.54
CA LEU A 157 -19.61 -2.74 -7.01
C LEU A 157 -19.68 -2.65 -5.48
N VAL A 158 -18.54 -2.72 -4.79
CA VAL A 158 -18.47 -2.58 -3.33
C VAL A 158 -18.97 -1.20 -2.89
N LYS A 159 -18.59 -0.12 -3.58
CA LYS A 159 -19.06 1.24 -3.27
C LYS A 159 -20.58 1.33 -3.39
N LYS A 160 -21.15 0.83 -4.49
CA LYS A 160 -22.60 0.79 -4.67
C LYS A 160 -23.25 -0.07 -3.58
N ALA A 161 -22.76 -1.29 -3.36
CA ALA A 161 -23.33 -2.19 -2.38
C ALA A 161 -23.31 -1.62 -0.95
N MET A 162 -22.25 -0.89 -0.58
CA MET A 162 -22.17 -0.16 0.69
C MET A 162 -23.25 0.92 0.81
N ASN A 163 -23.49 1.70 -0.24
CA ASN A 163 -24.51 2.75 -0.23
C ASN A 163 -25.93 2.18 -0.02
N TYR A 164 -26.19 0.97 -0.50
CA TYR A 164 -27.48 0.28 -0.37
C TYR A 164 -27.50 -0.77 0.76
N GLY A 165 -26.45 -0.87 1.58
CA GLY A 165 -26.38 -1.83 2.69
C GLY A 165 -26.29 -3.31 2.30
N VAL A 166 -26.06 -3.64 1.02
CA VAL A 166 -26.00 -5.02 0.49
C VAL A 166 -24.58 -5.54 0.30
N ALA A 167 -23.60 -4.94 0.98
CA ALA A 167 -22.19 -5.29 0.83
C ALA A 167 -21.89 -6.73 1.30
N GLU A 168 -22.58 -7.22 2.32
CA GLU A 168 -22.39 -8.57 2.86
C GLU A 168 -22.78 -9.68 1.88
N LEU A 169 -23.70 -9.38 0.95
CA LEU A 169 -24.16 -10.31 -0.08
C LEU A 169 -23.13 -10.53 -1.19
N LEU A 170 -22.11 -9.67 -1.29
CA LEU A 170 -21.07 -9.82 -2.29
C LEU A 170 -20.03 -10.87 -1.87
N PRO A 171 -19.44 -11.60 -2.83
CA PRO A 171 -18.30 -12.47 -2.54
C PRO A 171 -17.15 -11.72 -1.89
N HIS A 172 -16.32 -12.43 -1.12
CA HIS A 172 -15.17 -11.86 -0.44
C HIS A 172 -14.23 -11.11 -1.41
N THR A 173 -13.87 -9.87 -1.06
CA THR A 173 -12.85 -9.08 -1.79
C THR A 173 -11.91 -8.32 -0.87
N ASN A 174 -10.70 -8.07 -1.37
CA ASN A 174 -9.74 -7.12 -0.78
C ASN A 174 -10.22 -5.65 -0.84
N LYS A 175 -11.34 -5.38 -1.52
CA LYS A 175 -11.88 -4.02 -1.68
C LYS A 175 -12.91 -3.66 -0.61
N MET A 176 -13.42 -4.64 0.13
CA MET A 176 -14.32 -4.43 1.27
C MET A 176 -13.69 -3.53 2.34
N PRO A 177 -14.47 -2.63 2.96
CA PRO A 177 -13.96 -1.73 4.00
C PRO A 177 -13.54 -2.48 5.26
N TRP A 178 -14.32 -3.46 5.75
CA TRP A 178 -13.98 -4.25 6.94
C TRP A 178 -12.72 -5.10 6.73
N VAL A 179 -12.57 -5.75 5.58
CA VAL A 179 -11.35 -6.52 5.24
C VAL A 179 -10.12 -5.61 5.22
N LYS A 180 -10.25 -4.37 4.73
CA LYS A 180 -9.15 -3.40 4.74
C LYS A 180 -8.82 -2.90 6.15
N ALA A 181 -9.84 -2.67 6.98
CA ALA A 181 -9.69 -2.24 8.36
C ALA A 181 -8.99 -3.33 9.18
N GLN A 182 -9.52 -4.56 9.16
CA GLN A 182 -8.94 -5.74 9.81
C GLN A 182 -7.49 -5.94 9.38
N LYS A 183 -7.19 -5.90 8.08
CA LYS A 183 -5.81 -6.04 7.59
C LYS A 183 -4.89 -4.93 8.10
N ARG A 184 -5.39 -3.70 8.25
CA ARG A 184 -4.61 -2.57 8.76
C ARG A 184 -4.36 -2.70 10.26
N GLU A 185 -5.33 -3.21 11.01
CA GLU A 185 -5.21 -3.48 12.44
C GLU A 185 -4.22 -4.62 12.71
N GLU A 186 -4.34 -5.73 11.98
CA GLU A 186 -3.45 -6.89 12.12
C GLU A 186 -2.00 -6.60 11.71
N GLN A 187 -1.81 -5.89 10.59
CA GLN A 187 -0.49 -5.76 9.96
C GLN A 187 0.20 -4.41 10.19
N GLY A 188 -0.56 -3.37 10.57
CA GLY A 188 -0.05 -2.01 10.73
C GLY A 188 0.52 -1.38 9.44
N LEU A 189 1.28 -0.28 9.61
CA LEU A 189 2.03 0.33 8.52
C LEU A 189 3.31 -0.48 8.25
N ARG A 190 3.53 -0.88 7.00
CA ARG A 190 4.67 -1.72 6.60
C ARG A 190 5.59 -1.06 5.56
N VAL A 191 5.53 0.26 5.46
CA VAL A 191 6.38 1.04 4.54
C VAL A 191 7.82 1.01 5.03
N LYS A 192 8.79 0.77 4.15
CA LYS A 192 10.20 0.69 4.54
C LYS A 192 10.66 1.98 5.21
N GLY A 193 11.25 1.87 6.40
CA GLY A 193 11.76 2.98 7.21
C GLY A 193 10.76 3.55 8.21
N THR A 194 9.46 3.63 7.89
CA THR A 194 8.41 4.18 8.77
C THR A 194 7.44 3.14 9.31
N GLY A 195 7.52 1.90 8.82
CA GLY A 195 6.66 0.81 9.25
C GLY A 195 7.01 0.31 10.65
N VAL A 196 6.07 -0.44 11.24
CA VAL A 196 6.28 -1.07 12.55
C VAL A 196 7.48 -2.01 12.48
N GLY A 197 8.47 -1.80 13.36
CA GLY A 197 9.71 -2.58 13.40
C GLY A 197 10.78 -2.17 12.36
N GLU A 198 10.51 -1.18 11.51
CA GLU A 198 11.48 -0.69 10.52
C GLU A 198 12.30 0.49 11.06
N LYS A 199 13.53 0.64 10.56
CA LYS A 199 14.43 1.73 10.92
C LYS A 199 14.78 2.58 9.71
N VAL A 200 14.72 3.91 9.89
CA VAL A 200 15.11 4.88 8.86
C VAL A 200 16.62 4.77 8.59
N LYS A 201 17.01 4.72 7.31
CA LYS A 201 18.42 4.62 6.88
C LYS A 201 19.25 5.85 7.27
N GLY A 202 18.66 7.04 7.29
CA GLY A 202 19.37 8.31 7.45
C GLY A 202 20.08 8.77 6.18
N LYS A 203 20.24 10.10 6.03
CA LYS A 203 20.94 10.70 4.88
C LYS A 203 22.43 10.34 4.92
N ALA A 204 23.09 10.43 3.77
CA ALA A 204 24.51 10.06 3.66
C ALA A 204 25.42 10.91 4.58
N TRP A 205 25.11 12.20 4.75
CA TRP A 205 25.88 13.07 5.64
C TRP A 205 25.63 12.73 7.13
N GLU A 206 24.38 12.52 7.55
CA GLU A 206 24.04 12.11 8.93
C GLU A 206 24.81 10.85 9.35
N ARG A 207 24.87 9.85 8.45
CA ARG A 207 25.61 8.61 8.68
C ARG A 207 27.12 8.79 8.79
N THR A 208 27.70 9.81 8.15
CA THR A 208 29.16 10.01 8.09
C THR A 208 29.68 11.13 8.99
N VAL A 209 28.80 11.98 9.55
CA VAL A 209 29.16 13.11 10.41
C VAL A 209 30.06 12.69 11.57
N LYS A 210 29.71 11.63 12.30
CA LYS A 210 30.53 11.12 13.41
C LYS A 210 31.96 10.77 12.96
N GLY A 211 32.08 10.04 11.86
CA GLY A 211 33.39 9.69 11.29
C GLY A 211 34.18 10.89 10.77
N ARG A 212 33.51 11.90 10.21
CA ARG A 212 34.16 13.14 9.75
C ARG A 212 34.66 13.99 10.91
N LEU A 213 33.87 14.10 11.99
CA LEU A 213 34.25 14.84 13.20
C LEU A 213 35.43 14.20 13.90
N GLU A 214 35.46 12.87 14.00
CA GLU A 214 36.58 12.15 14.63
C GLU A 214 37.89 12.35 13.84
N LYS A 215 37.83 12.28 12.50
CA LYS A 215 38.99 12.60 11.65
C LYS A 215 39.49 14.02 11.87
N ARG A 216 38.58 15.00 12.00
CA ARG A 216 38.94 16.40 12.29
C ARG A 216 39.58 16.53 13.68
N ARG A 217 39.02 15.88 14.70
CA ARG A 217 39.55 15.87 16.07
C ARG A 217 40.97 15.31 16.09
N ARG A 218 41.19 14.15 15.48
CA ARG A 218 42.51 13.51 15.39
C ARG A 218 43.52 14.37 14.66
N ALA A 219 43.14 14.98 13.53
CA ALA A 219 44.01 15.88 12.80
C ALA A 219 44.44 17.10 13.64
N MET A 220 43.53 17.69 14.42
CA MET A 220 43.88 18.81 15.31
C MET A 220 44.82 18.40 16.45
N LEU A 221 44.65 17.20 17.01
CA LEU A 221 45.55 16.68 18.05
C LEU A 221 46.95 16.35 17.50
N GLU A 222 47.03 15.84 16.28
CA GLU A 222 48.30 15.50 15.62
C GLU A 222 48.99 16.73 14.99
N MET A 223 48.25 17.82 14.74
CA MET A 223 48.74 19.05 14.09
C MET A 223 49.98 19.65 14.77
N PRO A 224 50.06 19.85 16.10
CA PRO A 224 51.24 20.46 16.73
C PRO A 224 52.52 19.65 16.48
N LYS A 225 52.44 18.32 16.58
CA LYS A 225 53.56 17.42 16.31
C LYS A 225 54.00 17.50 14.85
N LEU A 226 53.04 17.56 13.93
CA LEU A 226 53.31 17.66 12.50
C LEU A 226 53.98 19.00 12.15
N VAL A 227 53.53 20.11 12.74
CA VAL A 227 54.13 21.43 12.57
C VAL A 227 55.56 21.47 13.13
N GLN A 228 55.81 20.90 14.31
CA GLN A 228 57.16 20.79 14.88
C GLN A 228 58.09 20.03 13.93
N GLN A 229 57.65 18.86 13.45
CA GLN A 229 58.43 18.06 12.51
C GLN A 229 58.70 18.79 11.20
N TRP A 230 57.71 19.53 10.68
CA TRP A 230 57.86 20.32 9.46
C TRP A 230 58.88 21.47 9.62
N LYS A 231 58.85 22.17 10.76
CA LYS A 231 59.81 23.23 11.10
C LYS A 231 61.23 22.68 11.24
N GLN A 232 61.41 21.61 12.03
CA GLN A 232 62.72 20.96 12.25
C GLN A 232 63.37 20.49 10.95
N ARG A 233 62.57 20.03 9.99
CA ARG A 233 63.04 19.48 8.71
C ARG A 233 63.29 20.55 7.63
N GLY A 234 63.18 21.83 7.97
CA GLY A 234 63.53 22.96 7.10
C GLY A 234 62.40 23.45 6.20
N HIS A 235 61.18 23.61 6.73
CA HIS A 235 60.06 24.30 6.07
C HIS A 235 59.73 23.75 4.66
N GLY A 236 59.79 22.43 4.48
CA GLY A 236 59.37 21.78 3.24
C GLY A 236 60.49 21.30 2.32
N ARG A 237 61.76 21.73 2.49
CA ARG A 237 62.87 21.30 1.62
C ARG A 237 63.11 19.78 1.63
N GLY A 238 62.89 19.12 2.78
CA GLY A 238 63.00 17.66 2.95
C GLY A 238 61.67 16.94 3.16
N TRP A 239 60.53 17.57 2.84
CA TRP A 239 59.21 17.01 3.12
C TRP A 239 58.71 16.16 1.96
N LYS A 240 58.51 14.85 2.20
CA LYS A 240 58.01 13.89 1.19
C LYS A 240 56.55 13.47 1.42
N LYS A 241 55.92 13.89 2.53
CA LYS A 241 54.56 13.47 2.95
C LYS A 241 53.51 14.49 2.53
N TRP A 242 53.38 14.72 1.23
CA TRP A 242 52.34 15.61 0.69
C TRP A 242 50.97 14.92 0.67
N PRO A 243 49.87 15.67 0.90
CA PRO A 243 48.53 15.14 0.66
C PRO A 243 48.40 14.68 -0.80
N LYS A 244 47.61 13.63 -1.02
CA LYS A 244 47.28 13.10 -2.34
C LYS A 244 45.90 13.58 -2.77
#